data_AF-A0A2N9Y394-F1
#
_entry.id   AF-A0A2N9Y394-F1
#
_cell.length_a   1.000
_cell.length_b   1.000
_cell.length_c   1.000
_cell.angle_alpha   90.00
_cell.angle_beta   90.00
_cell.angle_gamma   90.00
#
_symmetry.space_group_name_H-M   'P 1'
#
loop_
_entity.id
_entity.type
_entity.pdbx_description
1 polymer ?
#
loop_
_entity_poly.entity_id
_entity_poly.type
_entity_poly.pdbx_seq_one_letter_code
_entity_poly.pdbx_strand_id
1 'polypeptide(L)'
;MEIVKMKNLFEFKGRLYGEEIDMSQPTLADIFKGLFYRITKRKIQANETVSIDINNPSITEINDTLNLFASITGYLYLEQYEEDGLEPYKLTLYSQNQKYMVMFAYVNIEPDDEIRTFSDPTRPDIMVDMLGDCWDNRMIVDDFSLVRRAFTEFYLTADIDREIVS
;
A
#
# COMPACT_ATOMS: atom_id res chain seq x y z
N MET A 1 -6.11 28.34 22.30
CA MET A 1 -6.30 27.46 21.14
C MET A 1 -5.51 26.19 21.46
N GLU A 2 -6.18 25.19 22.03
CA GLU A 2 -5.54 23.91 22.32
C GLU A 2 -5.32 23.17 21.00
N ILE A 3 -4.07 22.77 20.75
CA ILE A 3 -3.76 21.84 19.68
C ILE A 3 -4.28 20.48 20.17
N VAL A 4 -5.47 20.10 19.72
CA VAL A 4 -6.01 18.75 19.91
C VAL A 4 -5.03 17.80 19.23
N LYS A 5 -4.29 17.03 20.03
CA LYS A 5 -3.42 15.98 19.52
C LYS A 5 -4.31 14.84 19.04
N MET A 6 -4.55 14.81 17.73
CA MET A 6 -5.16 13.67 17.04
C MET A 6 -4.41 12.39 17.44
N LYS A 7 -5.13 11.43 18.04
CA LYS A 7 -4.62 10.08 18.22
C LYS A 7 -4.94 9.31 16.94
N ASN A 8 -4.07 9.44 15.94
CA ASN A 8 -4.18 8.66 14.71
C ASN A 8 -4.01 7.18 15.07
N LEU A 9 -5.09 6.39 14.96
CA LEU A 9 -5.01 4.95 14.96
C LEU A 9 -4.78 4.51 13.52
N PHE A 10 -3.67 3.82 13.27
CA PHE A 10 -3.35 3.29 11.95
C PHE A 10 -3.35 1.77 12.00
N GLU A 11 -4.10 1.12 11.11
CA GLU A 11 -4.03 -0.33 10.89
C GLU A 11 -3.36 -0.60 9.54
N PHE A 12 -2.36 -1.47 9.55
CA PHE A 12 -1.52 -1.76 8.40
C PHE A 12 -1.58 -3.24 8.07
N LYS A 13 -2.37 -3.68 7.07
CA LYS A 13 -2.43 -5.09 6.66
C LYS A 13 -1.96 -5.32 5.23
N GLY A 14 -1.14 -6.35 5.05
CA GLY A 14 -0.75 -6.82 3.71
C GLY A 14 -0.81 -8.33 3.55
N ARG A 15 -0.89 -8.81 2.31
CA ARG A 15 -0.75 -10.23 1.93
C ARG A 15 0.30 -10.35 0.84
N LEU A 16 1.27 -11.25 1.03
CA LEU A 16 2.28 -11.59 0.03
C LEU A 16 1.94 -12.94 -0.62
N TYR A 17 2.08 -13.03 -1.95
CA TYR A 17 1.94 -14.27 -2.73
C TYR A 17 3.33 -14.78 -3.15
N GLY A 18 3.53 -16.10 -3.11
CA GLY A 18 4.84 -16.70 -3.38
C GLY A 18 5.17 -16.79 -4.87
N GLU A 19 6.13 -15.98 -5.31
CA GLU A 19 6.90 -16.23 -6.54
C GLU A 19 8.40 -16.32 -6.17
N GLU A 20 9.20 -17.07 -6.94
CA GLU A 20 10.65 -17.20 -6.72
C GLU A 20 11.35 -15.84 -6.90
N ILE A 21 11.96 -15.32 -5.83
CA ILE A 21 12.70 -14.05 -5.85
C ILE A 21 14.20 -14.35 -6.10
N ASP A 22 14.79 -13.76 -7.15
CA ASP A 22 16.25 -13.74 -7.37
C ASP A 22 16.91 -12.77 -6.37
N MET A 23 17.75 -13.32 -5.49
CA MET A 23 18.31 -12.67 -4.30
C MET A 23 19.78 -12.24 -4.48
N SER A 24 20.27 -12.04 -5.70
CA SER A 24 21.69 -11.73 -5.98
C SER A 24 22.11 -10.26 -5.71
N GLN A 25 21.21 -9.38 -5.28
CA GLN A 25 21.48 -7.95 -5.03
C GLN A 25 21.50 -7.62 -3.52
N PRO A 26 22.66 -7.33 -2.91
CA PRO A 26 22.76 -7.02 -1.49
C PRO A 26 22.60 -5.51 -1.24
N THR A 27 21.39 -5.07 -0.91
CA THR A 27 21.13 -3.98 0.05
C THR A 27 19.79 -4.21 0.77
N LEU A 28 19.75 -5.28 1.57
CA LEU A 28 18.95 -5.28 2.79
C LEU A 28 19.69 -4.32 3.71
N ALA A 29 19.05 -3.30 4.28
CA ALA A 29 19.51 -3.04 5.63
C ALA A 29 19.01 -4.23 6.45
N ASP A 30 19.97 -5.02 6.92
CA ASP A 30 20.01 -6.07 7.95
C ASP A 30 19.15 -5.82 9.23
N ILE A 31 18.03 -5.11 9.11
CA ILE A 31 17.39 -4.25 10.12
C ILE A 31 15.93 -4.62 10.38
N PHE A 32 15.22 -5.35 9.50
CA PHE A 32 13.94 -6.02 9.87
C PHE A 32 14.13 -7.20 10.86
N LYS A 33 15.33 -7.30 11.48
CA LYS A 33 15.70 -8.12 12.63
C LYS A 33 15.31 -9.57 12.48
N GLY A 34 16.05 -10.31 11.64
CA GLY A 34 16.30 -11.76 11.69
C GLY A 34 15.09 -12.72 11.74
N LEU A 35 14.19 -12.55 12.71
CA LEU A 35 12.98 -13.30 12.95
C LEU A 35 11.89 -12.99 11.91
N PHE A 36 11.57 -11.71 11.65
CA PHE A 36 10.54 -11.35 10.67
C PHE A 36 10.97 -11.79 9.27
N TYR A 37 12.21 -11.46 8.86
CA TYR A 37 12.80 -11.94 7.61
C TYR A 37 12.80 -13.47 7.48
N ARG A 38 13.16 -14.22 8.54
CA ARG A 38 13.15 -15.69 8.48
C ARG A 38 11.74 -16.27 8.34
N ILE A 39 10.78 -15.69 9.05
CA ILE A 39 9.38 -16.13 9.02
C ILE A 39 8.78 -15.81 7.66
N THR A 40 8.91 -14.57 7.18
CA THR A 40 8.36 -14.17 5.88
C THR A 40 9.04 -14.92 4.74
N LYS A 41 10.36 -15.07 4.76
CA LYS A 41 11.10 -15.87 3.76
C LYS A 41 10.63 -17.32 3.69
N ARG A 42 10.52 -18.01 4.84
CA ARG A 42 10.08 -19.42 4.87
C ARG A 42 8.66 -19.57 4.35
N LYS A 43 7.78 -18.65 4.70
CA LYS A 43 6.38 -18.68 4.30
C LYS A 43 6.19 -18.37 2.82
N ILE A 44 6.86 -17.35 2.29
CA ILE A 44 6.85 -17.01 0.86
C ILE A 44 7.40 -18.18 0.02
N GLN A 45 8.51 -18.80 0.45
CA GLN A 45 9.05 -20.01 -0.21
C GLN A 45 8.11 -21.22 -0.14
N ALA A 46 7.25 -21.29 0.87
CA ALA A 46 6.21 -22.31 1.01
C ALA A 46 4.89 -21.94 0.28
N ASN A 47 4.88 -20.84 -0.48
CA ASN A 47 3.68 -20.25 -1.10
C ASN A 47 2.55 -19.94 -0.09
N GLU A 48 2.94 -19.62 1.15
CA GLU A 48 2.01 -19.23 2.22
C GLU A 48 1.82 -17.71 2.26
N THR A 49 0.59 -17.29 2.52
CA THR A 49 0.27 -15.88 2.76
C THR A 49 0.89 -15.38 4.05
N VAL A 50 1.58 -14.23 3.97
CA VAL A 50 2.09 -13.49 5.12
C VAL A 50 1.20 -12.30 5.40
N SER A 51 0.70 -12.18 6.64
CA SER A 51 0.02 -10.98 7.14
C SER A 51 0.96 -10.14 8.00
N ILE A 52 1.00 -8.85 7.71
CA ILE A 52 1.65 -7.81 8.53
C ILE A 52 0.52 -7.07 9.24
N ASP A 53 0.70 -6.72 10.52
CA ASP A 53 -0.23 -5.89 11.29
C ASP A 53 0.60 -4.99 12.21
N ILE A 54 0.52 -3.68 11.98
CA ILE A 54 1.22 -2.66 12.78
C ILE A 54 0.19 -1.63 13.21
N ASN A 55 0.06 -1.46 14.52
CA ASN A 55 -0.76 -0.40 15.12
C ASN A 55 0.09 0.86 15.26
N ASN A 56 -0.40 1.99 14.75
CA ASN A 56 0.29 3.28 14.80
C ASN A 56 1.71 3.28 14.21
N PRO A 57 1.93 2.73 12.99
CA PRO A 57 3.22 2.79 12.34
C PRO A 57 3.74 4.22 12.23
N SER A 58 5.04 4.37 12.48
CA SER A 58 5.80 5.54 12.06
C SER A 58 5.95 5.58 10.55
N ILE A 59 6.22 6.78 10.01
CA ILE A 59 6.52 6.94 8.58
C ILE A 59 7.71 6.09 8.11
N THR A 60 8.67 5.81 8.99
CA THR A 60 9.79 4.90 8.70
C THR A 60 9.28 3.47 8.53
N GLU A 61 8.43 2.97 9.42
CA GLU A 61 7.84 1.61 9.31
C GLU A 61 6.97 1.46 8.07
N ILE A 62 6.21 2.50 7.69
CA ILE A 62 5.46 2.53 6.43
C ILE A 62 6.41 2.40 5.24
N ASN A 63 7.43 3.26 5.17
CA ASN A 63 8.40 3.25 4.06
C ASN A 63 9.18 1.95 3.97
N ASP A 64 9.61 1.42 5.11
CA ASP A 64 10.33 0.16 5.20
C ASP A 64 9.45 -1.00 4.73
N THR A 65 8.15 -0.96 5.00
CA THR A 65 7.24 -2.00 4.52
C THR A 65 6.88 -1.82 3.04
N LEU A 66 6.70 -0.59 2.56
CA LEU A 66 6.54 -0.31 1.14
C LEU A 66 7.72 -0.85 0.33
N ASN A 67 8.96 -0.77 0.85
CA ASN A 67 10.13 -1.36 0.19
C ASN A 67 9.96 -2.84 -0.15
N LEU A 68 9.19 -3.60 0.65
CA LEU A 68 8.91 -5.02 0.37
C LEU A 68 8.04 -5.18 -0.89
N PHE A 69 7.07 -4.29 -1.08
CA PHE A 69 6.13 -4.35 -2.18
C PHE A 69 6.70 -3.80 -3.50
N ALA A 70 7.89 -3.20 -3.48
CA ALA A 70 8.59 -2.77 -4.69
C ALA A 70 9.03 -3.94 -5.60
N SER A 71 9.05 -5.17 -5.09
CA SER A 71 9.43 -6.36 -5.88
C SER A 71 8.59 -7.60 -5.59
N ILE A 72 7.66 -7.54 -4.65
CA ILE A 72 6.84 -8.68 -4.24
C ILE A 72 5.39 -8.49 -4.65
N THR A 73 4.79 -9.58 -5.15
CA THR A 73 3.36 -9.66 -5.46
C THR A 73 2.52 -9.72 -4.19
N GLY A 74 1.54 -8.83 -4.08
CA GLY A 74 0.71 -8.71 -2.90
C GLY A 74 -0.12 -7.45 -2.86
N TYR A 75 -0.91 -7.31 -1.80
CA TYR A 75 -1.55 -6.03 -1.48
C TYR A 75 -1.18 -5.57 -0.08
N LEU A 76 -1.34 -4.28 0.15
CA LEU A 76 -1.10 -3.59 1.39
C LEU A 76 -2.16 -2.51 1.58
N TYR A 77 -2.62 -2.23 2.79
CA TYR A 77 -3.39 -1.02 3.05
C TYR A 77 -2.96 -0.30 4.32
N LEU A 78 -3.18 1.02 4.35
CA LEU A 78 -3.12 1.88 5.52
C LEU A 78 -4.51 2.48 5.76
N GLU A 79 -5.06 2.26 6.94
CA GLU A 79 -6.33 2.86 7.38
C GLU A 79 -6.07 3.96 8.40
N GLN A 80 -6.83 5.06 8.33
CA GLN A 80 -6.80 6.15 9.29
C GLN A 80 -8.23 6.43 9.79
N TYR A 81 -8.40 6.35 11.10
CA TYR A 81 -9.70 6.54 11.77
C TYR A 81 -9.83 7.98 12.30
N GLU A 82 -11.00 8.60 12.09
CA GLU A 82 -11.40 9.80 12.84
C GLU A 82 -12.00 9.42 14.20
N GLU A 83 -11.83 10.27 15.22
CA GLU A 83 -12.11 9.97 16.63
C GLU A 83 -13.62 9.79 16.94
N ASP A 84 -14.52 10.13 16.00
CA ASP A 84 -15.98 10.21 16.22
C ASP A 84 -16.81 9.04 15.64
N GLY A 85 -16.20 7.87 15.39
CA GLY A 85 -16.95 6.68 14.97
C GLY A 85 -17.39 6.67 13.51
N LEU A 86 -16.73 7.47 12.67
CA LEU A 86 -16.82 7.41 11.21
C LEU A 86 -15.93 6.27 10.67
N GLU A 87 -16.28 5.76 9.48
CA GLU A 87 -15.46 4.75 8.79
C GLU A 87 -14.10 5.35 8.35
N PRO A 88 -13.03 4.53 8.34
CA PRO A 88 -11.69 5.03 8.12
C PRO A 88 -11.47 5.44 6.66
N TYR A 89 -10.63 6.45 6.45
CA TYR A 89 -9.99 6.62 5.15
C TYR A 89 -9.04 5.44 4.93
N LYS A 90 -9.02 4.91 3.72
CA LYS A 90 -8.21 3.74 3.38
C LYS A 90 -7.40 3.99 2.12
N LEU A 91 -6.10 3.78 2.22
CA LEU A 91 -5.20 3.74 1.07
C LEU A 91 -4.70 2.31 0.86
N THR A 92 -5.02 1.70 -0.28
CA THR A 92 -4.64 0.33 -0.63
C THR A 92 -3.64 0.34 -1.78
N LEU A 93 -2.52 -0.36 -1.64
CA LEU A 93 -1.56 -0.70 -2.69
C LEU A 93 -1.80 -2.14 -3.15
N TYR A 94 -1.87 -2.34 -4.45
CA TYR A 94 -1.72 -3.62 -5.12
C TYR A 94 -0.38 -3.64 -5.85
N SER A 95 0.39 -4.70 -5.72
CA SER A 95 1.67 -4.90 -6.38
C SER A 95 1.71 -6.26 -7.06
N GLN A 96 2.13 -6.29 -8.32
CA GLN A 96 2.36 -7.52 -9.07
C GLN A 96 3.36 -7.23 -10.19
N ASN A 97 4.43 -8.03 -10.31
CA ASN A 97 5.39 -7.91 -11.42
C ASN A 97 5.95 -6.48 -11.63
N GLN A 98 6.27 -5.77 -10.54
CA GLN A 98 6.73 -4.36 -10.55
C GLN A 98 5.71 -3.37 -11.16
N LYS A 99 4.44 -3.76 -11.17
CA LYS A 99 3.30 -2.90 -11.49
C LYS A 99 2.52 -2.62 -10.22
N TYR A 100 2.06 -1.39 -10.08
CA TYR A 100 1.42 -0.91 -8.87
C TYR A 100 0.10 -0.24 -9.17
N MET A 101 -0.89 -0.46 -8.32
CA MET A 101 -2.14 0.29 -8.30
C MET A 101 -2.37 0.79 -6.89
N VAL A 102 -2.77 2.05 -6.75
CA VAL A 102 -3.17 2.62 -5.48
C VAL A 102 -4.65 2.98 -5.54
N MET A 103 -5.40 2.60 -4.51
CA MET A 103 -6.81 2.94 -4.34
C MET A 103 -6.97 3.69 -3.02
N PHE A 104 -7.34 4.96 -3.11
CA PHE A 104 -7.88 5.71 -2.00
C PHE A 104 -9.38 5.52 -1.96
N ALA A 105 -9.91 5.16 -0.80
CA ALA A 105 -11.34 5.08 -0.55
C ALA A 105 -11.66 5.89 0.70
N TYR A 106 -12.67 6.75 0.56
CA TYR A 106 -13.42 7.25 1.69
C TYR A 106 -14.76 6.51 1.71
N VAL A 107 -15.02 5.75 2.78
CA VAL A 107 -16.32 5.11 2.95
C VAL A 107 -17.12 6.04 3.84
N ASN A 108 -18.15 6.69 3.29
CA ASN A 108 -19.09 7.47 4.08
C ASN A 108 -20.48 6.83 3.97
N ILE A 109 -21.30 7.01 5.00
CA ILE A 109 -22.67 6.48 5.05
C ILE A 109 -23.61 7.34 4.16
N GLU A 110 -23.09 8.41 3.55
CA GLU A 110 -23.76 9.31 2.61
C GLU A 110 -23.34 9.02 1.15
N PRO A 111 -24.14 9.39 0.12
CA PRO A 111 -24.15 8.72 -1.19
C PRO A 111 -22.92 8.96 -2.10
N ASP A 112 -21.90 9.65 -1.60
CA ASP A 112 -20.72 10.04 -2.35
C ASP A 112 -19.49 9.24 -1.86
N ASP A 113 -19.53 7.92 -2.03
CA ASP A 113 -18.34 7.07 -1.92
C ASP A 113 -17.31 7.54 -2.97
N GLU A 114 -16.26 8.24 -2.53
CA GLU A 114 -15.18 8.70 -3.40
C GLU A 114 -14.06 7.65 -3.42
N ILE A 115 -13.93 6.96 -4.55
CA ILE A 115 -12.79 6.09 -4.86
C ILE A 115 -11.89 6.83 -5.84
N ARG A 116 -10.64 7.08 -5.45
CA ARG A 116 -9.62 7.70 -6.29
C ARG A 116 -8.48 6.74 -6.54
N THR A 117 -7.92 6.78 -7.74
CA THR A 117 -6.78 5.94 -8.13
C THR A 117 -5.85 6.69 -9.06
N PHE A 118 -4.65 6.15 -9.32
CA PHE A 118 -3.78 6.71 -10.34
C PHE A 118 -4.49 6.75 -11.70
N SER A 119 -4.14 7.72 -12.52
CA SER A 119 -4.74 7.88 -13.85
C SER A 119 -3.73 8.44 -14.82
N ASP A 120 -3.27 7.58 -15.73
CA ASP A 120 -2.39 7.95 -16.82
C ASP A 120 -3.10 7.71 -18.16
N PRO A 121 -3.74 8.73 -18.74
CA PRO A 121 -4.46 8.60 -20.00
C PRO A 121 -3.54 8.35 -21.20
N THR A 122 -2.22 8.43 -21.03
CA THR A 122 -1.25 8.14 -22.10
C THR A 122 -0.99 6.65 -22.27
N ARG A 123 -1.37 5.82 -21.29
CA ARG A 123 -1.21 4.37 -21.34
C ARG A 123 -2.27 3.74 -22.27
N PRO A 124 -1.94 2.59 -22.91
CA PRO A 124 -2.90 1.88 -23.75
C PRO A 124 -4.19 1.53 -23.00
N ASP A 125 -5.32 1.66 -23.71
CA ASP A 125 -6.65 1.22 -23.27
C ASP A 125 -6.75 -0.31 -23.35
N ILE A 126 -6.14 -0.98 -22.37
CA ILE A 126 -6.11 -2.43 -22.23
C ILE A 126 -6.35 -2.81 -20.77
N MET A 127 -6.88 -4.01 -20.57
CA MET A 127 -6.99 -4.60 -19.23
C MET A 127 -5.70 -5.32 -18.86
N VAL A 128 -5.25 -5.15 -17.62
CA VAL A 128 -4.07 -5.79 -17.05
C VAL A 128 -4.49 -6.63 -15.85
N ASP A 129 -4.00 -7.86 -15.79
CA ASP A 129 -4.17 -8.72 -14.62
C ASP A 129 -3.35 -8.18 -13.44
N MET A 130 -4.01 -8.01 -12.30
CA MET A 130 -3.39 -7.68 -11.03
C MET A 130 -4.10 -8.45 -9.92
N LEU A 131 -3.36 -9.38 -9.32
CA LEU A 131 -3.78 -10.31 -8.27
C LEU A 131 -5.00 -11.18 -8.64
N GLY A 132 -5.15 -11.51 -9.93
CA GLY A 132 -6.25 -12.33 -10.46
C GLY A 132 -7.49 -11.55 -10.89
N ASP A 133 -7.50 -10.23 -10.72
CA ASP A 133 -8.53 -9.32 -11.22
C ASP A 133 -7.99 -8.50 -12.41
N CYS A 134 -8.88 -8.10 -13.32
CA CYS A 134 -8.54 -7.28 -14.48
C CYS A 134 -8.83 -5.80 -14.23
N TRP A 135 -7.82 -4.95 -14.41
CA TRP A 135 -7.90 -3.51 -14.19
C TRP A 135 -7.51 -2.72 -15.44
N ASP A 136 -8.03 -1.51 -15.60
CA ASP A 136 -7.61 -0.61 -16.68
C ASP A 136 -6.13 -0.26 -16.49
N ASN A 137 -5.30 -0.48 -17.50
CA ASN A 137 -3.86 -0.19 -17.46
C ASN A 137 -3.54 1.29 -17.18
N ARG A 138 -4.49 2.20 -17.41
CA ARG A 138 -4.38 3.62 -17.04
C ARG A 138 -4.36 3.85 -15.53
N MET A 139 -4.84 2.90 -14.74
CA MET A 139 -4.79 2.91 -13.27
C MET A 139 -3.48 2.36 -12.70
N ILE A 140 -2.62 1.81 -13.57
CA ILE A 140 -1.42 1.09 -13.20
C ILE A 140 -0.18 1.97 -13.43
N VAL A 141 0.67 2.06 -12.43
CA VAL A 141 1.97 2.74 -12.54
C VAL A 141 3.11 1.74 -12.38
N ASP A 142 4.23 2.00 -13.03
CA ASP A 142 5.47 1.22 -12.86
C ASP A 142 6.52 2.02 -12.04
N ASP A 143 6.25 3.30 -11.75
CA ASP A 143 7.09 4.16 -10.91
C ASP A 143 6.69 4.05 -9.43
N PHE A 144 7.48 3.31 -8.67
CA PHE A 144 7.25 3.12 -7.23
C PHE A 144 7.41 4.41 -6.40
N SER A 145 8.04 5.46 -6.94
CA SER A 145 8.15 6.74 -6.25
C SER A 145 6.78 7.41 -6.06
N LEU A 146 5.85 7.22 -7.02
CA LEU A 146 4.46 7.69 -6.91
C LEU A 146 3.71 6.98 -5.78
N VAL A 147 3.93 5.68 -5.60
CA VAL A 147 3.36 4.90 -4.49
C VAL A 147 3.84 5.46 -3.14
N ARG A 148 5.14 5.69 -2.99
CA ARG A 148 5.69 6.27 -1.74
C ARG A 148 5.14 7.66 -1.47
N ARG A 149 5.01 8.47 -2.51
CA ARG A 149 4.44 9.81 -2.41
C ARG A 149 3.00 9.75 -1.89
N ALA A 150 2.15 8.92 -2.50
CA ALA A 150 0.75 8.75 -2.08
C ALA A 150 0.65 8.31 -0.60
N PHE A 151 1.43 7.30 -0.18
CA PHE A 151 1.41 6.84 1.22
C PHE A 151 1.94 7.89 2.21
N THR A 152 2.95 8.67 1.81
CA THR A 152 3.49 9.73 2.65
C THR A 152 2.48 10.87 2.83
N GLU A 153 1.83 11.28 1.74
CA GLU A 153 0.79 12.31 1.78
C GLU A 153 -0.41 11.86 2.62
N PHE A 154 -0.88 10.63 2.38
CA PHE A 154 -1.99 10.05 3.14
C PHE A 154 -1.67 9.96 4.63
N TYR A 155 -0.48 9.50 5.01
CA TYR A 155 -0.06 9.45 6.41
C TYR A 155 -0.04 10.84 7.09
N LEU A 156 0.32 11.89 6.34
CA LEU A 156 0.44 13.25 6.87
C LEU A 156 -0.90 13.99 6.90
N THR A 157 -1.81 13.69 5.99
CA THR A 157 -2.97 14.54 5.70
C THR A 157 -4.32 13.83 5.70
N ALA A 158 -4.34 12.49 5.79
CA ALA A 158 -5.50 11.64 5.53
C ALA A 158 -6.05 11.74 4.09
N ASP A 159 -5.29 12.35 3.18
CA ASP A 159 -5.69 12.58 1.79
C ASP A 159 -4.48 12.38 0.85
N ILE A 160 -4.73 12.29 -0.46
CA ILE A 160 -3.72 12.21 -1.51
C ILE A 160 -3.96 13.29 -2.56
N ASP A 161 -2.88 13.80 -3.14
CA ASP A 161 -2.94 14.89 -4.12
C ASP A 161 -3.80 14.52 -5.35
N ARG A 162 -4.77 15.37 -5.67
CA ARG A 162 -5.68 15.21 -6.82
C ARG A 162 -4.98 15.40 -8.17
N GLU A 163 -3.72 15.85 -8.19
CA GLU A 163 -2.93 15.88 -9.42
C GLU A 163 -2.36 14.50 -9.80
N ILE A 164 -2.23 13.57 -8.84
CA ILE A 164 -1.70 12.22 -9.09
C ILE A 164 -2.80 11.16 -9.19
N VAL A 165 -4.00 11.44 -8.68
CA VAL A 165 -5.15 10.53 -8.74
C VAL A 165 -6.39 11.21 -9.33
N SER A 166 -7.23 10.43 -10.02
CA SER A 166 -8.54 10.87 -10.55
C SER A 166 -9.69 10.31 -9.75
#